data_AF-A0A840IBC2-F1
#
_entry.id   AF-A0A840IBC2-F1
#
_cell.length_a   1.000
_cell.length_b   1.000
_cell.length_c   1.000
_cell.angle_alpha   90.00
_cell.angle_beta   90.00
_cell.angle_gamma   90.00
#
_symmetry.space_group_name_H-M   'P 1'
#
loop_
_entity.id
_entity.type
_entity.pdbx_description
1 polymer ?
#
loop_
_entity_poly.entity_id
_entity_poly.type
_entity_poly.pdbx_seq_one_letter_code
_entity_poly.pdbx_strand_id
1 'polypeptide(L)' 'MNRTVEARDLELDEVRVIVLPPPQTAAVNRLLREERGWRLLEVKVAEGAGGAVQVVYVLGHEREGA' A
#
# COMPACT_ATOMS: atom_id res chain seq x y z
N MET A 1 -5.46 6.53 -19.48
CA MET A 1 -6.65 6.54 -18.62
C MET A 1 -6.19 6.13 -17.23
N ASN A 2 -5.89 7.08 -16.34
CA ASN A 2 -5.48 6.79 -14.96
C ASN A 2 -6.73 6.82 -14.09
N ARG A 3 -7.14 5.67 -13.57
CA ARG A 3 -8.25 5.53 -12.63
C ARG A 3 -7.64 5.45 -11.23
N THR A 4 -7.57 6.56 -10.52
CA THR A 4 -7.23 6.57 -9.10
C THR A 4 -8.45 6.04 -8.36
N VAL A 5 -8.33 4.90 -7.70
CA VAL A 5 -9.38 4.37 -6.81
C VAL A 5 -9.17 5.04 -5.47
N GLU A 6 -10.09 5.91 -5.04
CA GLU A 6 -10.00 6.52 -3.73
C GLU A 6 -10.37 5.47 -2.67
N ALA A 7 -9.62 5.41 -1.56
CA ALA A 7 -9.91 4.48 -0.46
C ALA A 7 -11.33 4.60 0.11
N ARG A 8 -12.05 5.69 -0.19
CA ARG A 8 -13.45 5.94 0.20
C ARG A 8 -14.46 5.12 -0.61
N ASP A 9 -14.07 4.64 -1.79
CA ASP A 9 -14.91 3.76 -2.63
C ASP A 9 -14.85 2.30 -2.18
N LEU A 10 -13.99 1.98 -1.20
CA LEU A 10 -13.78 0.63 -0.69
C LEU A 10 -14.26 0.56 0.77
N GLU A 11 -15.09 -0.44 1.08
CA GLU A 11 -15.40 -0.80 2.46
C GLU A 11 -14.20 -1.53 3.06
N LEU A 12 -13.27 -0.76 3.64
CA LEU A 12 -12.05 -1.27 4.26
C LEU A 12 -12.25 -1.48 5.76
N ASP A 13 -11.85 -2.63 6.26
CA ASP A 13 -11.82 -2.91 7.70
C ASP A 13 -10.54 -2.40 8.37
N GLU A 14 -9.42 -2.41 7.64
CA GLU A 14 -8.12 -2.01 8.16
C GLU A 14 -7.31 -1.26 7.08
N VAL A 15 -6.51 -0.27 7.50
CA VAL A 15 -5.53 0.42 6.63
C VAL A 15 -4.15 0.35 7.26
N ARG A 16 -3.16 -0.09 6.50
CA ARG A 16 -1.74 -0.15 6.90
C ARG A 16 -0.89 0.75 6.00
N VAL A 17 0.04 1.49 6.62
CA VAL A 17 1.03 2.31 5.91
C VAL A 17 2.41 1.70 6.15
N ILE A 18 3.08 1.33 5.06
CA ILE A 18 4.38 0.69 5.08
C ILE A 18 5.38 1.61 4.38
N VAL A 19 6.43 2.03 5.09
CA VAL A 19 7.51 2.85 4.54
C VAL A 19 8.76 1.99 4.41
N LEU A 20 9.27 1.86 3.19
CA LEU A 20 10.45 1.05 2.91
C LEU A 20 11.41 1.80 1.98
N PRO A 21 12.74 1.67 2.18
CA PRO A 21 13.69 2.12 1.19
C PRO A 21 13.65 1.19 -0.06
N PRO A 22 13.89 1.71 -1.27
CA PRO A 22 14.21 0.87 -2.42
C PRO A 22 15.42 -0.03 -2.11
N PRO A 23 15.46 -1.30 -2.56
CA PRO A 23 14.53 -2.03 -3.43
C PRO A 23 13.54 -2.95 -2.66
N GLN A 24 13.25 -2.66 -1.38
CA GLN A 24 12.49 -3.58 -0.52
C GLN A 24 11.00 -3.75 -0.91
N THR A 25 10.57 -3.18 -2.04
CA THR A 25 9.26 -3.40 -2.70
C THR A 25 8.85 -4.86 -2.79
N ALA A 26 9.80 -5.78 -2.93
CA ALA A 26 9.54 -7.22 -2.97
C ALA A 26 8.81 -7.74 -1.71
N ALA A 27 9.07 -7.14 -0.54
CA ALA A 27 8.40 -7.50 0.71
C ALA A 27 6.89 -7.16 0.67
N VAL A 28 6.52 -6.02 0.10
CA VAL A 28 5.11 -5.60 -0.03
C VAL A 28 4.40 -6.48 -1.05
N ASN A 29 5.04 -6.80 -2.18
CA ASN A 29 4.49 -7.72 -3.16
C ASN A 29 4.25 -9.12 -2.59
N ARG A 30 5.12 -9.56 -1.68
CA ARG A 30 4.96 -10.83 -0.96
C ARG A 30 3.77 -10.78 -0.01
N LEU A 31 3.69 -9.73 0.82
CA LEU A 31 2.57 -9.48 1.74
C LEU A 31 1.22 -9.51 1.02
N LEU A 32 1.10 -8.79 -0.10
CA LEU A 32 -0.12 -8.72 -0.92
C LEU A 32 -0.51 -10.06 -1.56
N ARG A 33 0.45 -10.98 -1.76
CA ARG A 33 0.18 -12.33 -2.29
C ARG A 33 -0.18 -13.31 -1.18
N GLU A 34 0.43 -13.18 0.00
CA GLU A 34 0.30 -14.11 1.11
C GLU A 34 -0.91 -13.81 2.01
N GLU A 35 -1.21 -12.52 2.25
CA GLU A 35 -2.32 -12.11 3.08
C GLU A 35 -3.56 -11.80 2.23
N ARG A 36 -4.53 -12.72 2.24
CA ARG A 36 -5.82 -12.55 1.56
C ARG A 36 -6.57 -11.35 2.14
N GLY A 37 -7.24 -10.59 1.28
CA GLY A 37 -8.01 -9.40 1.66
C GLY A 37 -7.23 -8.08 1.60
N TRP A 38 -5.89 -8.13 1.61
CA TRP A 38 -5.07 -6.92 1.44
C TRP A 38 -4.95 -6.49 -0.02
N ARG A 39 -5.12 -5.19 -0.26
CA ARG A 39 -4.93 -4.54 -1.55
C ARG A 39 -4.05 -3.32 -1.43
N LEU A 40 -3.24 -3.10 -2.47
CA LEU A 40 -2.49 -1.86 -2.63
C LEU A 40 -3.43 -0.76 -3.09
N LEU A 41 -3.53 0.30 -2.29
CA LEU A 41 -4.36 1.46 -2.58
C LEU A 41 -3.54 2.57 -3.24
N GLU A 42 -2.36 2.85 -2.68
CA GLU A 42 -1.52 3.96 -3.13
C GLU A 42 -0.03 3.65 -2.93
N VAL A 43 0.80 4.17 -3.83
CA VAL A 43 2.26 4.18 -3.71
C VAL A 43 2.74 5.62 -3.86
N LYS A 44 3.48 6.11 -2.87
CA LYS A 44 4.17 7.40 -2.93
C LYS A 44 5.67 7.20 -2.86
N VAL A 45 6.40 7.98 -3.64
CA VAL A 45 7.83 8.12 -3.49
C VAL A 45 8.08 9.42 -2.74
N ALA A 46 8.76 9.34 -1.60
CA ALA A 46 9.11 10.47 -0.78
C ALA A 46 10.63 10.55 -0.65
N GLU A 47 11.16 11.76 -0.66
CA GLU A 47 12.55 12.00 -0.29
C GLU A 47 12.62 12.16 1.23
N GLY A 48 13.27 11.22 1.89
CA GLY A 48 13.55 11.25 3.32
C GLY A 48 14.73 12.17 3.65
N ALA A 49 14.97 12.37 4.94
CA ALA A 49 16.07 13.20 5.40
C ALA A 49 17.42 12.71 4.86
N GLY A 50 18.23 13.64 4.32
CA GLY A 50 19.55 13.33 3.76
C GLY A 50 19.53 12.81 2.31
N GLY A 51 18.44 13.02 1.56
CA GLY A 51 18.34 12.63 0.15
C GLY A 51 18.02 11.14 -0.06
N ALA A 52 17.69 10.42 1.01
CA ALA A 52 17.35 9.02 0.95
C ALA A 52 15.92 8.84 0.40
N VAL A 53 15.78 8.20 -0.76
CA VAL A 53 14.47 7.90 -1.33
C VAL A 53 13.77 6.81 -0.50
N GLN A 54 12.50 7.05 -0.16
CA GLN A 54 11.61 6.09 0.48
C GLN A 54 10.38 5.86 -0.40
N VAL A 55 9.85 4.64 -0.34
CA VAL A 55 8.58 4.29 -0.98
C VAL A 55 7.57 3.98 0.13
N VAL A 56 6.48 4.72 0.10
CA VAL A 56 5.34 4.59 1.02
C VAL A 56 4.25 3.81 0.31
N TYR A 57 3.86 2.67 0.88
CA TYR A 57 2.76 1.84 0.40
C TYR A 57 1.60 2.01 1.35
N VAL A 58 0.43 2.34 0.81
CA VAL A 58 -0.83 2.36 1.54
C VAL A 58 -1.61 1.12 1.15
N LEU A 59 -1.86 0.25 2.13
CA LEU A 59 -2.57 -1.00 1.95
C LEU A 59 -3.92 -0.92 2.67
N GLY A 60 -4.96 -1.44 2.04
CA GLY A 60 -6.29 -1.59 2.65
C GLY A 60 -6.66 -3.06 2.72
N HIS A 61 -7.25 -3.49 3.83
CA HIS A 61 -7.88 -4.80 3.96
C HIS A 61 -9.38 -4.67 3.64
N GLU A 62 -9.82 -5.34 2.58
CA GLU A 62 -11.24 -5.40 2.21
C GLU A 62 -12.02 -6.14 3.30
N ARG A 63 -13.18 -5.59 3.68
CA ARG A 63 -14.14 -6.31 4.51
C ARG A 63 -14.65 -7.50 3.72
N GLU A 64 -14.40 -8.73 4.19
CA GLU A 64 -15.17 -9.89 3.70
C GLU A 64 -16.63 -9.63 4.10
N GLY A 65 -17.46 -9.32 3.10
CA GLY A 65 -18.87 -9.01 3.30
C GLY A 65 -19.58 -10.10 4.09
N ALA A 66 -20.34 -9.67 5.09
CA ALA A 66 -21.29 -10.49 5.85
C ALA A 66 -22.45 -10.98 4.95
#